data_AF-A0A202E6I7-F1
#
_entry.id   AF-A0A202E6I7-F1
#
_cell.length_a   1.000
_cell.length_b   1.000
_cell.length_c   1.000
_cell.angle_alpha   90.00
_cell.angle_beta   90.00
_cell.angle_gamma   90.00
#
_symmetry.space_group_name_H-M   'P 1'
#
loop_
_entity.id
_entity.type
_entity.pdbx_description
1 polymer ?
#
loop_
_entity_poly.entity_id
_entity_poly.type
_entity_poly.pdbx_seq_one_letter_code
_entity_poly.pdbx_strand_id
1 'polypeptide(L)'
;MTRTIRTLRTTAGSILAEIGAAVGTFVAFTWLTGHLVIAGSRLLEWSTADSWVPEAGLWIGVLAVATTGTIWLEHGGSRYLRANAHAGRDFAWLGVCYLPILFLPAGYALWTLVDGPGFLINLYLAACVLCAGWLAFDGGLERLSLETAQFGWAFLVVLCAVLAVVTLESLLSLSSILETLLGAWILEPTVGAVAAVSIQLLALHVGFGEAP
;
A
#
# COMPACT_ATOMS: atom_id res chain seq x y z
N MET A 1 -10.01 21.06 38.30
CA MET A 1 -10.08 20.45 36.95
C MET A 1 -9.38 19.09 37.02
N THR A 2 -10.05 18.08 37.55
CA THR A 2 -9.36 17.15 38.47
C THR A 2 -9.96 15.75 38.42
N ARG A 3 -9.12 14.73 38.18
CA ARG A 3 -9.41 13.28 38.04
C ARG A 3 -10.42 12.87 36.96
N THR A 4 -11.68 13.30 36.99
CA THR A 4 -12.74 12.81 36.10
C THR A 4 -12.45 13.07 34.61
N ILE A 5 -11.94 14.26 34.29
CA ILE A 5 -11.57 14.62 32.91
C ILE A 5 -10.37 13.79 32.42
N ARG A 6 -9.42 13.47 33.31
CA ARG A 6 -8.25 12.64 32.96
C ARG A 6 -8.67 11.19 32.68
N THR A 7 -9.58 10.64 33.50
CA THR A 7 -10.12 9.28 33.32
C THR A 7 -10.95 9.16 32.05
N LEU A 8 -11.78 10.16 31.74
CA LEU A 8 -12.53 10.18 30.47
C LEU A 8 -11.59 10.24 29.27
N ARG A 9 -10.54 11.08 29.32
CA ARG A 9 -9.56 11.18 28.23
C ARG A 9 -8.80 9.88 28.01
N THR A 10 -8.38 9.19 29.08
CA THR A 10 -7.67 7.91 28.94
C THR A 10 -8.57 6.81 28.40
N THR A 11 -9.83 6.76 28.85
CA THR A 11 -10.81 5.76 28.39
C THR A 11 -11.20 6.01 26.93
N ALA A 12 -11.45 7.26 26.55
CA ALA A 12 -11.71 7.60 25.15
C ALA A 12 -10.50 7.29 24.27
N GLY A 13 -9.29 7.56 24.75
CA GLY A 13 -8.05 7.23 24.03
C GLY A 13 -7.86 5.73 23.81
N SER A 14 -8.13 4.89 24.81
CA SER A 14 -8.01 3.44 24.67
C SER A 14 -9.05 2.87 23.72
N ILE A 15 -10.32 3.30 23.84
CA ILE A 15 -11.40 2.86 22.95
C ILE A 15 -11.10 3.26 21.51
N LEU A 16 -10.65 4.50 21.27
CA LEU A 16 -10.29 4.96 19.93
C LEU A 16 -9.11 4.18 19.35
N ALA A 17 -8.12 3.81 20.16
CA ALA A 17 -6.99 3.01 19.72
C ALA A 17 -7.43 1.57 19.35
N GLU A 18 -8.30 0.97 20.16
CA GLU A 18 -8.86 -0.37 19.89
C GLU A 18 -9.71 -0.38 18.61
N ILE A 19 -10.63 0.57 18.46
CA ILE A 19 -11.43 0.72 17.24
C ILE A 19 -10.52 0.98 16.04
N GLY A 20 -9.52 1.85 16.18
CA GLY A 20 -8.55 2.15 15.12
C GLY A 20 -7.76 0.92 14.69
N ALA A 21 -7.35 0.07 15.63
CA ALA A 21 -6.66 -1.18 15.33
C ALA A 21 -7.57 -2.19 14.61
N ALA A 22 -8.81 -2.36 15.08
CA ALA A 22 -9.81 -3.22 14.47
C ALA A 22 -10.14 -2.80 13.03
N VAL A 23 -10.48 -1.52 12.85
CA VAL A 23 -10.82 -0.93 11.55
C VAL A 23 -9.62 -1.00 10.60
N GLY A 24 -8.43 -0.64 11.07
CA GLY A 24 -7.23 -0.70 10.23
C GLY A 24 -6.91 -2.12 9.76
N THR A 25 -7.01 -3.10 10.66
CA THR A 25 -6.85 -4.52 10.33
C THR A 25 -7.88 -4.95 9.29
N PHE A 26 -9.15 -4.66 9.51
CA PHE A 26 -10.22 -4.98 8.58
C PHE A 26 -10.02 -4.37 7.19
N VAL A 27 -9.65 -3.09 7.11
CA VAL A 27 -9.39 -2.40 5.84
C VAL A 27 -8.24 -3.06 5.07
N ALA A 28 -7.12 -3.34 5.74
CA ALA A 28 -5.98 -3.99 5.11
C ALA A 28 -6.27 -5.45 4.68
N PHE A 29 -7.03 -6.21 5.46
CA PHE A 29 -7.48 -7.55 5.06
C PHE A 29 -8.45 -7.52 3.87
N THR A 30 -9.35 -6.54 3.83
CA THR A 30 -10.26 -6.34 2.70
C THR A 30 -9.46 -6.03 1.44
N TRP A 31 -8.47 -5.14 1.56
CA TRP A 31 -7.55 -4.80 0.46
C TRP A 31 -6.77 -6.02 -0.04
N LEU A 32 -6.12 -6.75 0.86
CA LEU A 32 -5.38 -7.98 0.53
C LEU A 32 -6.27 -9.00 -0.17
N THR A 33 -7.41 -9.31 0.43
CA THR A 33 -8.31 -10.34 -0.09
C THR A 33 -8.89 -9.94 -1.44
N GLY A 34 -9.28 -8.66 -1.61
CA GLY A 34 -9.76 -8.13 -2.89
C GLY A 34 -8.71 -8.28 -3.99
N HIS A 35 -7.46 -7.88 -3.74
CA HIS A 35 -6.38 -8.03 -4.73
C HIS A 35 -6.02 -9.49 -5.02
N LEU A 36 -6.04 -10.37 -4.02
CA LEU A 36 -5.82 -11.80 -4.26
C LEU A 36 -6.92 -12.41 -5.13
N VAL A 37 -8.18 -12.03 -4.91
CA VAL A 37 -9.31 -12.50 -5.72
C VAL A 37 -9.18 -11.99 -7.17
N ILE A 38 -8.82 -10.72 -7.38
CA ILE A 38 -8.61 -10.15 -8.72
C ILE A 38 -7.39 -10.79 -9.40
N ALA A 39 -6.30 -11.02 -8.67
CA ALA A 39 -5.12 -11.70 -9.20
C ALA A 39 -5.45 -13.14 -9.61
N GLY A 40 -6.16 -13.86 -8.74
CA GLY A 40 -6.58 -15.24 -8.97
C GLY A 40 -7.56 -15.37 -10.13
N SER A 41 -8.53 -14.47 -10.26
CA SER A 41 -9.48 -14.48 -11.38
C SER A 41 -8.78 -14.25 -12.72
N ARG A 42 -7.83 -13.31 -12.78
CA ARG A 42 -7.02 -13.07 -13.99
C ARG A 42 -6.08 -14.23 -14.32
N LEU A 43 -5.47 -14.85 -13.31
CA LEU A 43 -4.56 -15.99 -13.50
C LEU A 43 -5.29 -17.25 -13.98
N LEU A 44 -6.50 -17.47 -13.48
CA LEU A 44 -7.34 -18.63 -13.82
C LEU A 44 -8.26 -18.36 -15.02
N GLU A 45 -8.15 -17.19 -15.66
CA GLU A 45 -9.05 -16.71 -16.72
C GLU A 45 -10.54 -16.85 -16.33
N TRP A 46 -10.82 -16.69 -15.04
CA TRP A 46 -12.15 -16.89 -14.46
C TRP A 46 -12.94 -15.58 -14.46
N SER A 47 -14.16 -15.64 -14.97
CA SER A 47 -15.09 -14.51 -15.03
C SER A 47 -16.39 -14.81 -14.26
N THR A 48 -16.90 -13.80 -13.56
CA THR A 48 -18.23 -13.83 -12.93
C THR A 48 -19.35 -13.93 -13.96
N ALA A 49 -19.13 -13.39 -15.17
CA ALA A 49 -20.08 -13.48 -16.27
C ALA A 49 -20.28 -14.94 -16.75
N ASP A 50 -19.23 -15.75 -16.68
CA ASP A 50 -19.25 -17.14 -17.19
C ASP A 50 -19.64 -18.16 -16.12
N SER A 51 -19.56 -17.78 -14.83
CA SER A 51 -19.72 -18.69 -13.70
C SER A 51 -21.05 -18.59 -12.97
N TRP A 52 -21.99 -17.77 -13.46
CA TRP A 52 -23.29 -17.51 -12.80
C TRP A 52 -23.17 -16.96 -11.37
N VAL A 53 -21.95 -16.56 -10.95
CA VAL A 53 -21.70 -15.96 -9.65
C VAL A 53 -21.89 -14.46 -9.79
N PRO A 54 -22.87 -13.85 -9.12
CA PRO A 54 -23.02 -12.40 -9.15
C PRO A 54 -21.80 -11.74 -8.53
N GLU A 55 -21.33 -10.64 -9.12
CA GLU A 55 -20.19 -9.87 -8.64
C GLU A 55 -20.34 -9.46 -7.16
N ALA A 56 -21.57 -9.12 -6.75
CA ALA A 56 -21.90 -8.84 -5.36
C ALA A 56 -21.54 -10.01 -4.42
N GLY A 57 -21.74 -11.26 -4.86
CA GLY A 57 -21.39 -12.46 -4.09
C GLY A 57 -19.88 -12.59 -3.86
N LEU A 58 -19.06 -12.21 -4.84
CA LEU A 58 -17.61 -12.20 -4.72
C LEU A 58 -17.15 -11.17 -3.67
N TRP A 59 -17.68 -9.95 -3.72
CA TRP A 59 -17.35 -8.92 -2.73
C TRP A 59 -17.88 -9.25 -1.34
N ILE A 60 -19.04 -9.90 -1.21
CA ILE A 60 -19.51 -10.45 0.07
C ILE A 60 -18.51 -11.48 0.61
N GLY A 61 -17.97 -12.34 -0.26
CA GLY A 61 -16.92 -13.30 0.12
C GLY A 61 -15.64 -12.60 0.63
N VAL A 62 -15.18 -11.56 -0.08
CA VAL A 62 -14.03 -10.73 0.34
C VAL A 62 -14.27 -10.14 1.72
N LEU A 63 -15.44 -9.54 1.95
CA LEU A 63 -15.80 -8.95 3.24
C LEU A 63 -15.90 -10.03 4.33
N ALA A 64 -16.51 -11.18 4.05
CA ALA A 64 -16.63 -12.27 5.01
C ALA A 64 -15.26 -12.81 5.45
N VAL A 65 -14.34 -13.00 4.50
CA VAL A 65 -12.95 -13.42 4.78
C VAL A 65 -12.23 -12.34 5.60
N ALA A 66 -12.34 -11.07 5.21
CA ALA A 66 -11.72 -9.98 5.94
C ALA A 66 -12.25 -9.86 7.37
N THR A 67 -13.57 -9.89 7.57
CA THR A 67 -14.21 -9.89 8.88
C THR A 67 -13.76 -11.08 9.73
N THR A 68 -13.74 -12.28 9.16
CA THR A 68 -13.32 -13.48 9.89
C THR A 68 -11.85 -13.39 10.30
N GLY A 69 -10.98 -12.91 9.40
CA GLY A 69 -9.56 -12.68 9.69
C GLY A 69 -9.34 -11.67 10.81
N THR A 70 -10.06 -10.54 10.78
CA THR A 70 -10.01 -9.53 11.83
C THR A 70 -10.48 -10.08 13.17
N ILE A 71 -11.65 -10.73 13.21
CA ILE A 71 -12.20 -11.34 14.42
C ILE A 71 -11.21 -12.37 15.00
N TRP A 72 -10.63 -13.22 14.15
CA TRP A 72 -9.67 -14.22 14.58
C TRP A 72 -8.42 -13.58 15.20
N LEU A 73 -7.88 -12.50 14.61
CA LEU A 73 -6.74 -11.77 15.17
C LEU A 73 -7.06 -11.15 16.53
N GLU A 74 -8.26 -10.58 16.70
CA GLU A 74 -8.72 -10.00 17.96
C GLU A 74 -8.94 -11.06 19.05
N HIS A 75 -9.52 -12.22 18.69
CA HIS A 75 -9.91 -13.26 19.65
C HIS A 75 -8.77 -14.23 20.04
N GLY A 76 -7.53 -13.93 19.65
CA GLY A 76 -6.35 -14.69 20.10
C GLY A 76 -5.37 -15.08 19.00
N GLY A 77 -5.71 -14.85 17.72
CA GLY A 77 -4.78 -15.05 16.61
C GLY A 77 -3.52 -14.19 16.74
N SER A 78 -3.66 -12.95 17.21
CA SER A 78 -2.51 -12.07 17.52
C SER A 78 -1.57 -12.70 18.56
N ARG A 79 -2.12 -13.27 19.65
CA ARG A 79 -1.32 -13.96 20.68
C ARG A 79 -0.63 -15.22 20.14
N TYR A 80 -1.32 -15.98 19.30
CA TYR A 80 -0.75 -17.16 18.66
C TYR A 80 0.45 -16.80 17.75
N LEU A 81 0.33 -15.70 17.01
CA LEU A 81 1.36 -15.19 16.11
C LEU A 81 2.44 -14.35 16.81
N ARG A 82 2.32 -14.11 18.13
CA ARG A 82 3.14 -13.14 18.87
C ARG A 82 3.12 -11.73 18.24
N ALA A 83 2.02 -11.40 17.58
CA ALA A 83 1.81 -10.15 16.87
C ALA A 83 1.32 -9.04 17.80
N ASN A 84 1.72 -7.80 17.52
CA ASN A 84 1.24 -6.62 18.26
C ASN A 84 -0.22 -6.30 17.92
N ALA A 85 -1.15 -6.66 18.81
CA ALA A 85 -2.60 -6.47 18.60
C ALA A 85 -3.04 -4.99 18.39
N HIS A 86 -2.21 -4.02 18.76
CA HIS A 86 -2.55 -2.59 18.64
C HIS A 86 -2.03 -1.95 17.34
N ALA A 87 -1.27 -2.68 16.52
CA ALA A 87 -0.61 -2.14 15.33
C ALA A 87 -1.54 -1.99 14.11
N GLY A 88 -2.84 -2.29 14.23
CA GLY A 88 -3.78 -2.31 13.11
C GLY A 88 -3.89 -0.99 12.34
N ARG A 89 -3.72 0.15 13.03
CA ARG A 89 -3.67 1.47 12.37
C ARG A 89 -2.45 1.59 11.45
N ASP A 90 -1.27 1.29 11.96
CA ASP A 90 -0.02 1.42 11.20
C ASP A 90 0.03 0.40 10.07
N PHE A 91 -0.49 -0.81 10.32
CA PHE A 91 -0.68 -1.83 9.31
C PHE A 91 -1.51 -1.34 8.12
N ALA A 92 -2.64 -0.67 8.36
CA ALA A 92 -3.49 -0.14 7.30
C ALA A 92 -2.77 0.96 6.50
N TRP A 93 -2.15 1.92 7.19
CA TRP A 93 -1.43 3.00 6.53
C TRP A 93 -0.25 2.49 5.71
N LEU A 94 0.55 1.57 6.26
CA LEU A 94 1.67 0.96 5.54
C LEU A 94 1.18 0.14 4.35
N GLY A 95 0.20 -0.74 4.55
CA GLY A 95 -0.24 -1.72 3.55
C GLY A 95 -1.06 -1.15 2.42
N VAL A 96 -1.91 -0.16 2.69
CA VAL A 96 -2.87 0.38 1.71
C VAL A 96 -2.37 1.69 1.08
N CYS A 97 -1.62 2.50 1.83
CA CYS A 97 -1.23 3.83 1.38
C CYS A 97 0.28 3.92 1.11
N TYR A 98 1.11 3.72 2.14
CA TYR A 98 2.52 4.08 2.07
C TYR A 98 3.32 3.14 1.18
N LEU A 99 3.34 1.83 1.44
CA LEU A 99 4.16 0.89 0.65
C LEU A 99 3.72 0.84 -0.82
N PRO A 100 2.41 0.75 -1.17
CA PRO A 100 1.99 0.73 -2.56
C PRO A 100 2.47 1.92 -3.38
N ILE A 101 2.49 3.11 -2.78
CA ILE A 101 2.83 4.35 -3.46
C ILE A 101 4.34 4.60 -3.39
N LEU A 102 4.98 4.37 -2.24
CA LEU A 102 6.42 4.49 -2.06
C LEU A 102 7.22 3.67 -3.08
N PHE A 103 6.79 2.44 -3.34
CA PHE A 103 7.49 1.53 -4.27
C PHE A 103 6.90 1.55 -5.68
N LEU A 104 5.92 2.44 -5.95
CA LEU A 104 5.33 2.59 -7.29
C LEU A 104 6.37 2.94 -8.37
N PRO A 105 7.35 3.84 -8.14
CA PRO A 105 8.36 4.16 -9.16
C PRO A 105 9.25 2.95 -9.48
N ALA A 106 9.68 2.20 -8.46
CA ALA A 106 10.40 0.95 -8.68
C ALA A 106 9.56 -0.09 -9.43
N GLY A 107 8.28 -0.23 -9.07
CA GLY A 107 7.34 -1.11 -9.77
C GLY A 107 7.14 -0.72 -11.23
N TYR A 108 7.04 0.58 -11.52
CA TYR A 108 6.94 1.11 -12.89
C TYR A 108 8.21 0.81 -13.68
N ALA A 109 9.40 1.09 -13.13
CA ALA A 109 10.67 0.79 -13.80
C ALA A 109 10.86 -0.71 -14.05
N LEU A 110 10.41 -1.57 -13.13
CA LEU A 110 10.46 -3.02 -13.36
C LEU A 110 9.46 -3.46 -14.43
N TRP A 111 8.25 -2.88 -14.43
CA TRP A 111 7.23 -3.18 -15.41
C TRP A 111 7.68 -2.84 -16.84
N THR A 112 8.30 -1.67 -17.04
CA THR A 112 8.82 -1.27 -18.35
C THR A 112 9.96 -2.16 -18.86
N LEU A 113 10.65 -2.87 -17.97
CA LEU A 113 11.74 -3.79 -18.32
C LEU A 113 11.26 -5.21 -18.61
N VAL A 114 10.26 -5.70 -17.85
CA VAL A 114 9.82 -7.10 -17.89
C VAL A 114 8.60 -7.31 -18.78
N ASP A 115 7.81 -6.26 -19.04
CA ASP A 115 6.54 -6.30 -19.78
C ASP A 115 5.63 -7.45 -19.29
N GLY A 116 5.35 -7.43 -17.99
CA GLY A 116 4.67 -8.52 -17.31
C GLY A 116 3.16 -8.59 -17.60
N PRO A 117 2.48 -9.66 -17.18
CA PRO A 117 1.02 -9.74 -17.24
C PRO A 117 0.36 -8.86 -16.16
N GLY A 118 -0.80 -8.28 -16.49
CA GLY A 118 -1.51 -7.32 -15.63
C GLY A 118 -2.00 -7.84 -14.28
N PHE A 119 -1.92 -9.16 -14.00
CA PHE A 119 -2.21 -9.69 -12.66
C PHE A 119 -1.08 -9.38 -11.66
N LEU A 120 0.16 -9.15 -12.13
CA LEU A 120 1.31 -8.85 -11.28
C LEU A 120 1.10 -7.58 -10.45
N ILE A 121 0.34 -6.61 -10.94
CA ILE A 121 0.00 -5.39 -10.19
C ILE A 121 -0.78 -5.74 -8.92
N ASN A 122 -1.73 -6.68 -9.00
CA ASN A 122 -2.51 -7.11 -7.85
C ASN A 122 -1.67 -7.93 -6.87
N LEU A 123 -0.74 -8.76 -7.37
CA LEU A 123 0.22 -9.47 -6.53
C LEU A 123 1.20 -8.51 -5.83
N TYR A 124 1.64 -7.44 -6.51
CA TYR A 124 2.43 -6.37 -5.92
C TYR A 124 1.67 -5.71 -4.75
N LEU A 125 0.41 -5.33 -4.95
CA LEU A 125 -0.41 -4.72 -3.90
C LEU A 125 -0.65 -5.68 -2.72
N ALA A 126 -0.85 -6.98 -2.99
CA ALA A 126 -0.94 -8.00 -1.96
C ALA A 126 0.38 -8.14 -1.19
N ALA A 127 1.53 -8.15 -1.89
CA ALA A 127 2.84 -8.20 -1.28
C ALA A 127 3.12 -6.97 -0.39
N CYS A 128 2.68 -5.78 -0.79
CA CYS A 128 2.75 -4.59 0.05
C CYS A 128 2.01 -4.79 1.38
N VAL A 129 0.80 -5.36 1.37
CA VAL A 129 0.08 -5.65 2.62
C VAL A 129 0.80 -6.70 3.44
N LEU A 130 1.33 -7.77 2.84
CA LEU A 130 2.10 -8.78 3.58
C LEU A 130 3.35 -8.18 4.25
N CYS A 131 4.09 -7.34 3.52
CA CYS A 131 5.24 -6.60 4.06
C CYS A 131 4.82 -5.64 5.18
N ALA A 132 3.71 -4.91 5.02
CA ALA A 132 3.15 -4.07 6.08
C ALA A 132 2.78 -4.89 7.32
N GLY A 133 2.24 -6.09 7.12
CA GLY A 133 1.89 -7.00 8.21
C GLY A 133 3.13 -7.40 8.99
N TRP A 134 4.21 -7.76 8.30
CA TRP A 134 5.49 -8.05 8.96
C TRP A 134 6.05 -6.82 9.69
N LEU A 135 6.04 -5.65 9.05
CA LEU A 135 6.54 -4.40 9.63
C LEU A 135 5.77 -4.00 10.90
N ALA A 136 4.43 -4.04 10.85
CA ALA A 136 3.57 -3.55 11.92
C ALA A 136 3.33 -4.60 13.02
N PHE A 137 3.14 -5.88 12.67
CA PHE A 137 2.74 -6.91 13.63
C PHE A 137 3.90 -7.74 14.17
N ASP A 138 4.92 -8.08 13.36
CA ASP A 138 6.08 -8.90 13.79
C ASP A 138 7.26 -8.03 14.31
N GLY A 139 7.02 -6.74 14.53
CA GLY A 139 8.01 -5.79 15.01
C GLY A 139 9.11 -5.48 14.00
N GLY A 140 8.80 -5.57 12.70
CA GLY A 140 9.75 -5.26 11.64
C GLY A 140 10.22 -3.79 11.67
N LEU A 141 9.35 -2.86 12.09
CA LEU A 141 9.72 -1.45 12.31
C LEU A 141 10.82 -1.33 13.38
N GLU A 142 10.63 -1.96 14.54
CA GLU A 142 11.63 -1.91 15.62
C GLU A 142 12.93 -2.63 15.25
N ARG A 143 12.84 -3.78 14.56
CA ARG A 143 14.03 -4.54 14.10
C ARG A 143 14.88 -3.77 13.11
N LEU A 144 14.25 -2.91 12.29
CA LEU A 144 14.93 -2.08 11.30
C LEU A 144 15.21 -0.66 11.82
N SER A 145 14.86 -0.35 13.08
CA SER A 145 14.94 1.00 13.65
C SER A 145 14.23 2.05 12.79
N LEU A 146 13.07 1.68 12.24
CA LEU A 146 12.26 2.53 11.36
C LEU A 146 11.02 3.05 12.08
N GLU A 147 10.58 4.23 11.67
CA GLU A 147 9.34 4.84 12.14
C GLU A 147 8.33 4.96 10.99
N THR A 148 7.04 4.81 11.31
CA THR A 148 5.95 5.02 10.34
C THR A 148 6.00 6.40 9.67
N ALA A 149 6.52 7.42 10.37
CA ALA A 149 6.70 8.77 9.84
C ALA A 149 7.66 8.83 8.64
N GLN A 150 8.72 8.01 8.63
CA GLN A 150 9.69 7.93 7.53
C GLN A 150 9.02 7.47 6.24
N PHE A 151 8.15 6.46 6.34
CA PHE A 151 7.32 6.00 5.23
C PHE A 151 6.37 7.09 4.73
N GLY A 152 5.81 7.91 5.64
CA GLY A 152 4.96 9.04 5.30
C GLY A 152 5.68 10.12 4.48
N TRP A 153 6.93 10.46 4.84
CA TRP A 153 7.75 11.41 4.07
C TRP A 153 8.10 10.87 2.68
N ALA A 154 8.52 9.61 2.60
CA ALA A 154 8.85 8.97 1.34
C ALA A 154 7.62 8.87 0.42
N PHE A 155 6.47 8.51 0.99
CA PHE A 155 5.16 8.51 0.33
C PHE A 155 4.82 9.89 -0.27
N LEU A 156 4.98 10.97 0.50
CA LEU A 156 4.69 12.32 0.04
C LEU A 156 5.56 12.73 -1.15
N VAL A 157 6.85 12.39 -1.13
CA VAL A 157 7.77 12.67 -2.25
C VAL A 157 7.28 11.99 -3.52
N VAL A 158 6.96 10.71 -3.45
CA VAL A 158 6.46 9.98 -4.63
C VAL A 158 5.12 10.53 -5.10
N LEU A 159 4.19 10.78 -4.18
CA LEU A 159 2.87 11.32 -4.52
C LEU A 159 3.00 12.68 -5.23
N CYS A 160 3.82 13.58 -4.69
CA CYS A 160 4.09 14.89 -5.30
C CYS A 160 4.74 14.75 -6.68
N ALA A 161 5.68 13.81 -6.85
CA ALA A 161 6.31 13.56 -8.13
C ALA A 161 5.30 13.05 -9.18
N VAL A 162 4.44 12.10 -8.81
CA VAL A 162 3.37 11.58 -9.68
C VAL A 162 2.40 12.69 -10.08
N LEU A 163 1.95 13.50 -9.12
CA LEU A 163 1.06 14.63 -9.39
C LEU A 163 1.74 15.68 -10.29
N ALA A 164 3.03 15.96 -10.10
CA ALA A 164 3.79 16.86 -10.95
C ALA A 164 3.88 16.33 -12.39
N VAL A 165 4.15 15.03 -12.58
CA VAL A 165 4.19 14.41 -13.91
C VAL A 165 2.83 14.50 -14.59
N VAL A 166 1.75 14.08 -13.91
CA VAL A 166 0.38 14.09 -14.46
C VAL A 166 -0.05 15.52 -14.83
N THR A 167 0.23 16.50 -13.97
CA THR A 167 -0.13 17.90 -14.23
C THR A 167 0.70 18.49 -15.37
N LEU A 168 2.01 18.21 -15.41
CA LEU A 168 2.88 18.65 -16.50
C LEU A 168 2.44 18.08 -17.84
N GLU A 169 2.16 16.77 -17.91
CA GLU A 169 1.67 16.11 -19.13
C GLU A 169 0.30 16.65 -19.60
N SER A 170 -0.56 17.00 -18.65
CA SER A 170 -1.87 17.59 -18.94
C SER A 170 -1.77 19.05 -19.46
N LEU A 171 -0.78 19.81 -19.00
CA LEU A 171 -0.63 21.24 -19.30
C LEU A 171 0.28 21.52 -20.49
N LEU A 172 1.33 20.73 -20.62
CA LEU A 172 2.36 20.82 -21.64
C LEU A 172 2.37 19.43 -22.24
N SER A 173 1.99 19.26 -23.49
CA SER A 173 2.01 17.95 -24.15
C SER A 173 3.47 17.45 -24.24
N LEU A 174 3.97 16.93 -23.12
CA LEU A 174 5.38 16.82 -22.81
C LEU A 174 6.01 15.72 -23.67
N SER A 175 5.21 14.69 -23.98
CA SER A 175 5.49 13.67 -24.98
C SER A 175 5.85 14.31 -26.33
N SER A 176 5.01 15.24 -26.82
CA SER A 176 5.25 15.95 -28.08
C SER A 176 6.56 16.75 -28.08
N ILE A 177 6.90 17.39 -26.96
CA ILE A 177 8.13 18.20 -26.82
C ILE A 177 9.36 17.30 -26.73
N LEU A 178 9.31 16.22 -25.94
CA LEU A 178 10.40 15.25 -25.80
C LEU A 178 10.66 14.47 -27.09
N GLU A 179 9.61 14.07 -27.81
CA GLU A 179 9.73 13.45 -29.13
C GLU A 179 10.45 14.37 -30.12
N THR A 180 10.14 15.67 -30.08
CA THR A 180 10.77 16.68 -30.95
C THR A 180 12.25 16.89 -30.63
N LEU A 181 12.66 16.79 -29.36
CA LEU A 181 14.02 17.08 -28.92
C LEU A 181 14.97 15.87 -28.91
N LEU A 182 14.47 14.67 -28.61
CA LEU A 182 15.33 13.49 -28.41
C LEU A 182 15.08 12.34 -29.41
N GLY A 183 13.99 12.37 -30.19
CA GLY A 183 13.67 11.36 -31.20
C GLY A 183 12.80 10.21 -30.67
N ALA A 184 11.82 9.79 -31.47
CA ALA A 184 10.65 9.02 -31.05
C ALA A 184 10.90 7.54 -30.62
N TRP A 185 12.04 6.94 -30.96
CA TRP A 185 12.16 5.46 -30.93
C TRP A 185 12.97 4.86 -29.77
N ILE A 186 13.72 5.65 -29.00
CA ILE A 186 14.66 5.14 -27.98
C ILE A 186 14.34 5.62 -26.55
N LEU A 187 13.51 6.66 -26.40
CA LEU A 187 13.49 7.44 -25.17
C LEU A 187 12.27 7.27 -24.27
N GLU A 188 11.08 6.96 -24.77
CA GLU A 188 9.90 6.93 -23.89
C GLU A 188 10.01 5.95 -22.71
N PRO A 189 10.33 4.65 -22.92
CA PRO A 189 10.42 3.71 -21.80
C PRO A 189 11.69 3.92 -20.97
N THR A 190 12.82 4.27 -21.60
CA THR A 190 14.11 4.46 -20.93
C THR A 190 14.12 5.72 -20.05
N VAL A 191 13.64 6.85 -20.57
CA VAL A 191 13.53 8.11 -19.81
C VAL A 191 12.54 7.96 -18.67
N GLY A 192 11.39 7.32 -18.92
CA GLY A 192 10.42 7.00 -17.88
C GLY A 192 11.01 6.13 -16.77
N ALA A 193 11.74 5.07 -17.12
CA ALA A 193 12.39 4.19 -16.15
C ALA A 193 13.48 4.92 -15.34
N VAL A 194 14.33 5.73 -15.99
CA VAL A 194 15.37 6.51 -15.30
C VAL A 194 14.76 7.56 -14.37
N ALA A 195 13.70 8.25 -14.80
CA ALA A 195 12.97 9.20 -13.97
C ALA A 195 12.34 8.49 -12.76
N ALA A 196 11.71 7.33 -12.97
CA ALA A 196 11.12 6.55 -11.89
C ALA A 196 12.17 6.06 -10.88
N VAL A 197 13.32 5.56 -11.34
CA VAL A 197 14.45 5.19 -10.46
C VAL A 197 14.97 6.42 -9.70
N SER A 198 15.06 7.58 -10.35
CA SER A 198 15.53 8.82 -9.70
C SER A 198 14.56 9.27 -8.61
N ILE A 199 13.25 9.22 -8.87
CA ILE A 199 12.19 9.50 -7.89
C ILE A 199 12.26 8.49 -6.73
N GLN A 200 12.48 7.21 -7.01
CA GLN A 200 12.62 6.18 -5.99
C GLN A 200 13.81 6.48 -5.06
N LEU A 201 14.97 6.80 -5.62
CA LEU A 201 16.17 7.12 -4.86
C LEU A 201 15.97 8.37 -4.00
N LEU A 202 15.32 9.40 -4.55
CA LEU A 202 14.98 10.61 -3.80
C LEU A 202 14.02 10.31 -2.65
N ALA A 203 12.95 9.54 -2.90
CA ALA A 203 11.99 9.17 -1.86
C ALA A 203 12.64 8.36 -0.73
N LEU A 204 13.52 7.41 -1.09
CA LEU A 204 14.26 6.63 -0.10
C LEU A 204 15.23 7.51 0.71
N HIS A 205 15.90 8.45 0.05
CA HIS A 205 16.81 9.37 0.74
C HIS A 205 16.06 10.32 1.68
N VAL A 206 14.93 10.88 1.26
CA VAL A 206 14.13 11.79 2.11
C VAL A 206 13.45 11.05 3.26
N GLY A 207 12.95 9.84 3.02
CA GLY A 207 12.28 9.04 4.04
C GLY A 207 13.24 8.39 5.04
N PHE A 208 14.34 7.83 4.55
CA PHE A 208 15.21 6.92 5.31
C PHE A 208 16.68 7.33 5.34
N GLY A 209 17.04 8.45 4.70
CA GLY A 209 18.37 9.03 4.86
C GLY A 209 18.57 9.46 6.31
N GLU A 210 19.78 9.33 6.82
CA GLU A 210 20.16 9.85 8.13
C GLU A 210 19.83 11.35 8.18
N ALA A 211 18.83 11.72 8.97
CA ALA A 211 18.68 13.11 9.36
C ALA A 211 19.93 13.48 10.20
N PRO A 212 20.62 14.59 9.90
CA PRO A 212 21.78 15.03 10.67
C PRO A 212 21.45 15.32 12.14
#